data_AF-A0A0B0D6X2-F1
#
_entry.id   AF-A0A0B0D6X2-F1
#
_cell.length_a   1.000
_cell.length_b   1.000
_cell.length_c   1.000
_cell.angle_alpha   90.00
_cell.angle_beta   90.00
_cell.angle_gamma   90.00
#
_symmetry.space_group_name_H-M   'P 1'
#
loop_
_entity.id
_entity.type
_entity.pdbx_description
1 polymer ?
#
loop_
_entity_poly.entity_id
_entity_poly.type
_entity_poly.pdbx_seq_one_letter_code
_entity_poly.pdbx_strand_id
1 'polypeptide(L)'
;MSYKIEPKKITFKKTEYEWFNYHETLREIARLREQIETPFDEDPEDKTIVKGANSAKNPGDPTGRIVTRLTTNKQLKYLTEVADAINRVYSALPDTHKRLAKLRYWSKTKDLTWDGIARELNISRRQAFYWRDEIVLTTIDELGWR
;
A
#
# COMPACT_ATOMS: atom_id res chain seq x y z
N MET A 1 -9.85 29.86 3.73
CA MET A 1 -8.42 29.70 3.41
C MET A 1 -7.91 28.53 4.24
N SER A 2 -7.71 27.36 3.62
CA SER A 2 -7.14 26.20 4.32
C SER A 2 -5.64 26.44 4.49
N TYR A 3 -5.12 26.39 5.72
CA TYR A 3 -3.68 26.43 5.97
C TYR A 3 -3.07 25.17 5.35
N LYS A 4 -2.43 25.30 4.18
CA LYS A 4 -1.61 24.23 3.61
C LYS A 4 -0.40 24.05 4.51
N ILE A 5 -0.44 23.03 5.36
CA ILE A 5 0.64 22.67 6.27
C ILE A 5 1.75 22.06 5.41
N GLU A 6 2.98 22.56 5.53
CA GLU A 6 4.13 22.00 4.81
C GLU A 6 4.53 20.66 5.45
N PRO A 7 4.41 19.51 4.75
CA PRO A 7 4.79 18.24 5.32
C PRO A 7 6.31 18.09 5.39
N LYS A 8 6.79 17.30 6.35
CA LYS A 8 8.22 17.00 6.44
C LYS A 8 8.69 16.28 5.17
N LYS A 9 9.94 16.54 4.77
CA LYS A 9 10.58 15.87 3.63
C LYS A 9 10.52 14.34 3.70
N ILE A 10 10.58 13.78 4.92
CA ILE A 10 10.47 12.33 5.14
C ILE A 10 9.07 11.81 4.80
N THR A 11 8.03 12.55 5.20
CA THR A 11 6.62 12.24 4.91
C THR A 11 6.34 12.30 3.41
N PHE A 12 6.90 13.30 2.72
CA PHE A 12 6.84 13.40 1.27
C PHE A 12 7.43 12.17 0.58
N LYS A 13 8.68 11.82 0.92
CA LYS A 13 9.35 10.65 0.33
C LYS A 13 8.64 9.34 0.64
N LYS A 14 8.14 9.19 1.87
CA LYS A 14 7.36 8.00 2.26
C LYS A 14 6.10 7.88 1.42
N THR A 15 5.35 8.95 1.27
CA THR A 15 4.11 8.94 0.47
C THR A 15 4.41 8.66 -0.99
N GLU A 16 5.45 9.27 -1.55
CA GLU A 16 5.89 9.00 -2.92
C GLU A 16 6.28 7.52 -3.10
N TYR A 17 6.91 6.91 -2.10
CA TYR A 17 7.22 5.48 -2.09
C TYR A 17 5.96 4.60 -2.09
N GLU A 18 4.91 4.96 -1.32
CA GLU A 18 3.63 4.24 -1.35
C GLU A 18 2.97 4.29 -2.74
N TRP A 19 3.12 5.40 -3.48
CA TRP A 19 2.63 5.50 -4.87
C TRP A 19 3.33 4.52 -5.81
N PHE A 20 4.66 4.37 -5.70
CA PHE A 20 5.41 3.37 -6.47
C PHE A 20 4.95 1.94 -6.16
N ASN A 21 4.69 1.64 -4.88
CA ASN A 21 4.32 0.30 -4.46
C ASN A 21 2.83 0.04 -4.45
N TYR A 22 1.98 0.95 -4.95
CA TYR A 22 0.53 0.82 -4.88
C TYR A 22 0.00 -0.57 -5.30
N HIS A 23 0.49 -1.12 -6.43
CA HIS A 23 0.09 -2.45 -6.89
C HIS A 23 0.66 -3.61 -6.05
N GLU A 24 1.79 -3.41 -5.37
CA GLU A 24 2.30 -4.36 -4.38
C GLU A 24 1.48 -4.31 -3.11
N THR A 25 1.14 -3.12 -2.62
CA THR A 25 0.25 -2.90 -1.48
C THR A 25 -1.10 -3.57 -1.69
N LEU A 26 -1.71 -3.45 -2.88
CA LEU A 26 -2.96 -4.15 -3.21
C LEU A 26 -2.83 -5.67 -3.14
N ARG A 27 -1.71 -6.24 -3.63
CA ARG A 27 -1.44 -7.68 -3.56
C ARG A 27 -1.26 -8.15 -2.11
N GLU A 28 -0.56 -7.35 -1.32
CA GLU A 28 -0.35 -7.66 0.10
C GLU A 28 -1.66 -7.58 0.89
N ILE A 29 -2.51 -6.57 0.64
CA ILE A 29 -3.85 -6.50 1.24
C ILE A 29 -4.67 -7.76 0.92
N ALA A 30 -4.66 -8.21 -0.34
CA ALA A 30 -5.39 -9.42 -0.74
C ALA A 30 -4.87 -10.65 0.01
N ARG A 31 -3.54 -10.81 0.09
CA ARG A 31 -2.89 -11.90 0.82
C ARG A 31 -3.21 -11.89 2.32
N LEU A 32 -3.16 -10.72 2.96
CA LEU A 32 -3.47 -10.60 4.38
C LEU A 32 -4.96 -10.88 4.67
N ARG A 33 -5.86 -10.52 3.74
CA ARG A 33 -7.28 -10.89 3.84
C ARG A 33 -7.49 -12.39 3.73
N GLU A 34 -6.85 -13.04 2.75
CA GLU A 34 -6.89 -14.50 2.57
C GLU A 34 -6.39 -15.24 3.83
N GLN A 35 -5.29 -14.78 4.45
CA GLN A 35 -4.78 -15.36 5.69
C GLN A 35 -5.73 -15.21 6.89
N ILE A 36 -6.58 -14.18 6.89
CA ILE A 36 -7.59 -13.98 7.95
C ILE A 36 -8.82 -14.86 7.69
N GLU A 37 -9.22 -14.99 6.43
CA GLU A 37 -10.40 -15.76 5.99
C GLU A 37 -10.18 -17.27 6.05
N THR A 38 -8.97 -17.72 5.70
CA THR A 38 -8.52 -19.10 5.80
C THR A 38 -7.36 -19.17 6.79
N PRO A 39 -7.62 -19.09 8.12
CA PRO A 39 -6.57 -19.15 9.13
C PRO A 39 -5.73 -20.41 8.97
N PHE A 40 -6.41 -21.53 8.71
CA PHE A 40 -5.91 -22.84 8.28
C PHE A 40 -7.15 -23.61 7.79
N ASP A 41 -7.12 -24.19 6.57
CA ASP A 41 -7.80 -25.47 6.40
C ASP A 41 -7.06 -26.41 7.33
N GLU A 42 -7.72 -26.87 8.41
CA GLU A 42 -7.30 -28.12 9.02
C GLU A 42 -7.37 -29.14 7.89
N ASP A 43 -6.24 -29.55 7.33
CA ASP A 43 -6.21 -30.63 6.34
C ASP A 43 -6.94 -31.82 6.97
N PRO A 44 -8.15 -32.18 6.48
CA PRO A 44 -8.87 -33.31 7.05
C PRO A 44 -8.14 -34.64 6.78
N GLU A 45 -7.08 -34.63 5.95
CA GLU A 45 -6.19 -35.75 5.66
C GLU A 45 -4.79 -35.66 6.30
N ASP A 46 -4.55 -34.82 7.31
CA ASP A 46 -3.28 -34.89 8.06
C ASP A 46 -3.18 -36.20 8.88
N LYS A 47 -2.66 -37.24 8.22
CA LYS A 47 -2.42 -38.58 8.75
C LYS A 47 -1.39 -38.61 9.89
N THR A 48 -0.79 -37.47 10.26
CA THR A 48 0.07 -37.37 11.45
C THR A 48 -0.70 -37.12 12.75
N ILE A 49 -2.01 -36.90 12.70
CA ILE A 49 -2.88 -36.96 13.88
C ILE A 49 -3.12 -38.43 14.24
N VAL A 50 -2.09 -39.05 14.83
CA VAL A 50 -2.21 -40.35 15.46
C VAL A 50 -3.16 -40.17 16.65
N LYS A 51 -4.35 -40.74 16.55
CA LYS A 51 -5.37 -40.82 17.61
C LYS A 51 -4.88 -41.79 18.69
N GLY A 52 -3.73 -41.48 19.30
CA GLY A 52 -3.05 -42.27 20.31
C GLY A 52 -3.07 -41.54 21.64
N ALA A 53 -3.54 -42.22 22.68
CA ALA A 53 -3.43 -41.78 24.06
C ALA A 53 -1.99 -41.32 24.34
N ASN A 54 -1.83 -40.11 24.89
CA ASN A 54 -0.57 -39.37 25.14
C ASN A 54 -0.22 -38.24 24.15
N SER A 55 -1.18 -37.62 23.46
CA SER A 55 -0.97 -36.22 23.05
C SER A 55 -0.91 -35.35 24.31
N ALA A 56 0.29 -35.19 24.86
CA ALA A 56 0.63 -34.00 25.62
C ALA A 56 0.25 -32.82 24.72
N LYS A 57 -0.91 -32.22 24.98
CA LYS A 57 -1.30 -30.94 24.42
C LYS A 57 -0.16 -30.00 24.76
N ASN A 58 0.75 -29.75 23.82
CA ASN A 58 1.49 -28.51 23.82
C ASN A 58 0.43 -27.42 23.94
N PRO A 59 0.37 -26.65 25.04
CA PRO A 59 -0.57 -25.55 25.14
C PRO A 59 -0.12 -24.55 24.08
N GLY A 60 -0.68 -24.67 22.87
CA GLY A 60 -0.30 -23.83 21.75
C GLY A 60 -0.54 -22.40 22.19
N ASP A 61 0.53 -21.64 22.35
CA ASP A 61 0.56 -20.35 23.03
C ASP A 61 -0.60 -19.46 22.52
N PRO A 62 -1.71 -19.38 23.29
CA PRO A 62 -2.89 -18.65 22.85
C PRO A 62 -2.58 -17.15 22.80
N THR A 63 -1.61 -16.69 23.60
CA THR A 63 -1.14 -15.32 23.63
C THR A 63 -0.42 -14.98 22.33
N GLY A 64 0.52 -15.82 21.90
CA GLY A 64 1.22 -15.67 20.62
C GLY A 64 0.25 -15.63 19.43
N ARG A 65 -0.78 -16.48 19.42
CA ARG A 65 -1.80 -16.47 18.36
C ARG A 65 -2.63 -15.19 18.34
N ILE A 66 -3.04 -14.68 19.50
CA ILE A 66 -3.79 -13.42 19.63
C ILE A 66 -2.92 -12.24 19.17
N VAL A 67 -1.65 -12.19 19.59
CA VAL A 67 -0.71 -11.13 19.19
C VAL A 67 -0.55 -11.10 17.68
N THR A 68 -0.30 -12.25 17.04
CA THR A 68 -0.15 -12.34 15.58
C THR A 68 -1.40 -11.86 14.85
N ARG A 69 -2.60 -12.26 15.30
CA ARG A 69 -3.86 -11.81 14.68
C ARG A 69 -4.08 -10.30 14.81
N LEU A 70 -3.76 -9.72 15.96
CA LEU A 70 -3.88 -8.28 16.21
C LEU A 70 -2.88 -7.48 15.37
N THR A 71 -1.64 -7.96 15.22
CA THR A 71 -0.64 -7.30 14.37
C THR A 71 -1.04 -7.34 12.90
N THR A 72 -1.53 -8.48 12.41
CA THR A 72 -2.01 -8.62 11.02
C THR A 72 -3.19 -7.68 10.75
N ASN A 73 -4.12 -7.55 11.69
CA ASN A 73 -5.27 -6.64 11.54
C ASN A 73 -4.83 -5.16 11.46
N LYS A 74 -3.89 -4.74 12.32
CA LYS A 74 -3.33 -3.37 12.28
C LYS A 74 -2.61 -3.08 10.97
N GLN A 75 -1.80 -4.02 10.48
CA GLN A 75 -1.11 -3.88 9.20
C GLN A 75 -2.11 -3.80 8.04
N LEU A 76 -3.10 -4.69 8.00
CA LEU A 76 -4.14 -4.68 6.98
C LEU A 76 -4.91 -3.36 6.95
N LYS A 77 -5.27 -2.83 8.12
CA LYS A 77 -5.94 -1.54 8.25
C LYS A 77 -5.07 -0.42 7.66
N TYR A 78 -3.80 -0.34 8.06
CA TYR A 78 -2.87 0.66 7.53
C TYR A 78 -2.72 0.59 6.00
N LEU A 79 -2.46 -0.61 5.45
CA LEU A 79 -2.30 -0.78 4.00
C LEU A 79 -3.57 -0.40 3.24
N THR A 80 -4.74 -0.77 3.78
CA THR A 80 -6.04 -0.42 3.19
C THR A 80 -6.25 1.09 3.19
N GLU A 81 -5.98 1.78 4.30
CA GLU A 81 -6.09 3.24 4.39
C GLU A 81 -5.19 3.94 3.36
N VAL A 82 -3.95 3.48 3.20
CA VAL A 82 -3.00 4.01 2.21
C VAL A 82 -3.48 3.76 0.78
N ALA A 83 -3.88 2.53 0.47
CA ALA A 83 -4.37 2.17 -0.86
C ALA A 83 -5.64 2.94 -1.23
N ASP A 84 -6.58 3.08 -0.29
CA ASP A 84 -7.82 3.81 -0.50
C ASP A 84 -7.56 5.30 -0.73
N ALA A 85 -6.64 5.91 0.03
CA ALA A 85 -6.26 7.30 -0.18
C ALA A 85 -5.64 7.53 -1.57
N ILE A 86 -4.68 6.68 -1.97
CA ILE A 86 -4.07 6.75 -3.31
C ILE A 86 -5.15 6.60 -4.38
N ASN A 87 -6.07 5.64 -4.23
CA ASN A 87 -7.14 5.42 -5.19
C ASN A 87 -8.06 6.64 -5.31
N ARG A 88 -8.49 7.24 -4.18
CA ARG A 88 -9.33 8.45 -4.18
C ARG A 88 -8.65 9.62 -4.86
N VAL A 89 -7.40 9.90 -4.50
CA VAL A 89 -6.61 10.97 -5.13
C VAL A 89 -6.51 10.70 -6.63
N TYR A 90 -6.08 9.49 -7.02
CA TYR A 90 -5.95 9.12 -8.42
C TYR A 90 -7.27 9.26 -9.20
N SER A 91 -8.40 8.85 -8.63
CA SER A 91 -9.72 9.00 -9.26
C SER A 91 -10.11 10.46 -9.49
N ALA A 92 -9.78 11.35 -8.53
CA ALA A 92 -10.08 12.77 -8.59
C ALA A 92 -9.14 13.57 -9.52
N LEU A 93 -7.98 13.02 -9.89
CA LEU A 93 -7.03 13.71 -10.75
C LEU A 93 -7.57 13.97 -12.17
N PRO A 94 -7.20 15.09 -12.81
CA PRO A 94 -7.39 15.30 -14.24
C PRO A 94 -6.68 14.23 -15.08
N ASP A 95 -7.17 13.96 -16.29
CA ASP A 95 -6.61 12.91 -17.15
C ASP A 95 -5.11 13.09 -17.46
N THR A 96 -4.65 14.34 -17.55
CA THR A 96 -3.22 14.66 -17.74
C THR A 96 -2.36 14.21 -16.56
N HIS A 97 -2.84 14.43 -15.33
CA HIS A 97 -2.15 14.04 -14.10
C HIS A 97 -2.21 12.52 -13.92
N LYS A 98 -3.34 11.89 -14.26
CA LYS A 98 -3.46 10.42 -14.29
C LYS A 98 -2.44 9.79 -15.23
N ARG A 99 -2.21 10.38 -16.40
CA ARG A 99 -1.19 9.91 -17.35
C ARG A 99 0.21 10.04 -16.79
N LEU A 100 0.53 11.15 -16.10
CA LEU A 100 1.79 11.30 -15.37
C LEU A 100 1.96 10.23 -14.29
N ALA A 101 0.94 10.02 -13.44
CA ALA A 101 0.99 9.04 -12.36
C ALA A 101 1.24 7.62 -12.90
N LYS A 102 0.52 7.23 -13.97
CA LYS A 102 0.74 5.96 -14.67
C LYS A 102 2.16 5.82 -15.20
N LEU A 103 2.68 6.84 -15.89
CA LEU A 103 4.02 6.80 -16.48
C LEU A 103 5.13 6.76 -15.42
N ARG A 104 4.96 7.51 -14.32
CA ARG A 104 5.97 7.63 -13.28
C ARG A 104 5.97 6.45 -12.32
N TYR A 105 4.81 6.06 -11.82
CA TYR A 105 4.69 5.16 -10.67
C TYR A 105 4.38 3.72 -11.07
N TRP A 106 3.63 3.49 -12.16
CA TRP A 106 3.09 2.16 -12.49
C TRP A 106 3.54 1.62 -13.85
N SER A 107 4.40 2.36 -14.55
CA SER A 107 4.96 1.92 -15.82
C SER A 107 5.98 0.80 -15.60
N LYS A 108 5.91 -0.24 -16.43
CA LYS A 108 6.90 -1.33 -16.45
C LYS A 108 8.20 -0.94 -17.15
N THR A 109 8.17 0.13 -17.94
CA THR A 109 9.34 0.61 -18.69
C THR A 109 10.30 1.27 -17.72
N LYS A 110 11.55 0.76 -17.65
CA LYS A 110 12.60 1.21 -16.73
C LYS A 110 12.61 2.74 -16.60
N ASP A 111 12.47 3.20 -15.36
CA ASP A 111 12.60 4.58 -14.86
C ASP A 111 12.74 5.66 -15.94
N LEU A 112 11.62 6.07 -16.53
CA LEU A 112 11.62 7.26 -17.36
C LEU A 112 12.15 8.43 -16.52
N THR A 113 13.20 9.08 -17.03
CA THR A 113 13.69 10.31 -16.43
C THR A 113 12.58 11.37 -16.48
N TRP A 114 12.65 12.37 -15.62
CA TRP A 114 11.69 13.48 -15.64
C TRP A 114 11.64 14.16 -17.01
N ASP A 115 12.75 14.21 -17.74
CA ASP A 115 12.80 14.74 -19.11
C ASP A 115 12.05 13.84 -20.10
N GLY A 116 12.14 12.52 -19.94
CA GLY A 116 11.38 11.55 -20.73
C GLY A 116 9.88 11.63 -20.49
N ILE A 117 9.47 11.74 -19.22
CA ILE A 117 8.05 11.92 -18.83
C ILE A 117 7.51 13.24 -19.39
N ALA A 118 8.29 14.32 -19.27
CA ALA A 118 7.92 15.63 -19.78
C ALA A 118 7.72 15.60 -21.30
N ARG A 119 8.60 14.92 -22.03
CA ARG A 119 8.49 14.72 -23.48
C ARG A 119 7.25 13.92 -23.86
N GLU A 120 6.99 12.80 -23.19
CA GLU A 120 5.82 11.93 -23.45
C GLU A 120 4.48 12.65 -23.22
N LEU A 121 4.46 13.58 -22.26
CA LEU A 121 3.28 14.37 -21.91
C LEU A 121 3.20 15.73 -22.61
N ASN A 122 4.20 16.10 -23.44
CA ASN A 122 4.34 17.41 -24.06
C ASN A 122 4.26 18.59 -23.04
N ILE A 123 4.91 18.42 -21.88
CA ILE A 123 4.99 19.44 -20.83
C ILE A 123 6.44 19.80 -20.52
N SER A 124 6.67 20.88 -19.77
CA SER A 124 8.00 21.19 -19.26
C SER A 124 8.36 20.28 -18.08
N ARG A 125 9.65 20.02 -17.86
CA ARG A 125 10.15 19.30 -16.68
C ARG A 125 9.66 19.93 -15.37
N ARG A 126 9.62 21.27 -15.32
CA ARG A 126 9.12 22.04 -14.18
C ARG A 126 7.64 21.73 -13.92
N GLN A 127 6.82 21.66 -14.96
CA GLN A 127 5.41 21.30 -14.85
C GLN A 127 5.23 19.86 -14.33
N ALA A 128 6.06 18.92 -14.80
CA ALA A 128 6.03 17.54 -14.32
C ALA A 128 6.32 17.44 -12.81
N PHE A 129 7.28 18.21 -12.30
CA PHE A 129 7.55 18.29 -10.86
C PHE A 129 6.39 18.91 -10.08
N TYR A 130 5.77 19.97 -10.59
CA TYR A 130 4.60 20.55 -9.93
C TYR A 130 3.45 19.57 -9.82
N TRP A 131 3.16 18.81 -10.88
CA TRP A 131 2.12 17.78 -10.85
C TRP A 131 2.46 16.64 -9.89
N ARG A 132 3.72 16.21 -9.83
CA ARG A 132 4.18 15.27 -8.80
C ARG A 132 3.89 15.81 -7.40
N ASP A 133 4.29 17.04 -7.14
CA ASP A 133 4.13 17.65 -5.81
C ASP A 133 2.65 17.75 -5.45
N GLU A 134 1.80 18.17 -6.38
CA GLU A 134 0.35 18.22 -6.18
C GLU A 134 -0.24 16.85 -5.84
N ILE A 135 0.13 15.80 -6.58
CA ILE A 135 -0.35 14.43 -6.33
C ILE A 135 0.08 13.96 -4.93
N VAL A 136 1.36 14.09 -4.61
CA VAL A 136 1.92 13.60 -3.34
C VAL A 136 1.37 14.40 -2.16
N LEU A 137 1.30 15.72 -2.27
CA LEU A 137 0.75 16.59 -1.21
C LEU A 137 -0.73 16.33 -0.97
N THR A 138 -1.53 16.17 -2.04
CA THR A 138 -2.96 15.84 -1.91
C THR A 138 -3.14 14.49 -1.21
N THR A 139 -2.26 13.53 -1.47
CA THR A 139 -2.28 12.23 -0.78
C THR A 139 -1.91 12.35 0.69
N ILE A 140 -0.93 13.19 1.03
CA ILE A 140 -0.56 13.47 2.42
C ILE A 140 -1.73 14.11 3.18
N ASP A 141 -2.41 15.06 2.53
CA ASP A 141 -3.57 15.75 3.11
C ASP A 141 -4.72 14.77 3.36
N GLU A 142 -5.01 13.87 2.41
CA GLU A 142 -6.03 12.81 2.55
C GLU A 142 -5.69 11.83 3.69
N LEU A 143 -4.41 11.48 3.84
CA LEU A 143 -3.92 10.58 4.89
C LEU A 143 -3.75 11.26 6.26
N GLY A 144 -3.76 12.60 6.30
CA GLY A 144 -3.49 13.37 7.52
C GLY A 144 -2.07 13.19 8.08
N TRP A 145 -1.10 12.81 7.26
CA TRP A 145 0.28 12.57 7.70
C TRP A 145 1.04 13.90 7.94
N ARG A 146 1.89 13.97 8.98
CA ARG A 146 2.63 15.19 9.39
C ARG A 146 4.12 14.93 9.59
#